data_AF-A0A7C6YCU7-F1
#
_entry.id   AF-A0A7C6YCU7-F1
#
_cell.length_a   1.000
_cell.length_b   1.000
_cell.length_c   1.000
_cell.angle_alpha   90.00
_cell.angle_beta   90.00
_cell.angle_gamma   90.00
#
_symmetry.space_group_name_H-M   'P 1'
#
loop_
_entity.id
_entity.type
_entity.pdbx_description
1 polymer ?
#
loop_
_entity_poly.entity_id
_entity_poly.type
_entity_poly.pdbx_seq_one_letter_code
_entity_poly.pdbx_strand_id
1 'polypeptide(L)'
;MTDPLFGPDSPHHAGSPDVCGLEGAPLAAPDSLGLHVPVAGGVFDLGSPEADLDGDGFMEAVTLQDVRGLTVFTDVDGDGTVDHVSTVRFDGSYDSWRLANPTAGVPFGGFTNEPSTSTPTPARWERTDHGHI
;
A
#
# COMPACT_ATOMS: atom_id res chain seq x y z
N MET A 1 -40.68 19.78 -2.87
CA MET A 1 -39.34 20.34 -3.14
C MET A 1 -38.43 19.69 -2.11
N THR A 2 -37.87 18.54 -2.48
CA THR A 2 -36.97 17.74 -1.65
C THR A 2 -35.76 17.46 -2.51
N ASP A 3 -34.64 17.95 -2.02
CA ASP A 3 -33.32 17.93 -2.64
C ASP A 3 -32.71 16.51 -2.53
N PRO A 4 -32.25 15.88 -3.62
CA PRO A 4 -31.47 14.66 -3.54
C PRO A 4 -29.98 14.98 -3.76
N LEU A 5 -29.31 15.49 -2.73
CA LEU A 5 -27.85 15.46 -2.63
C LEU A 5 -27.38 14.05 -2.23
N PHE A 6 -27.60 13.07 -3.12
CA PHE A 6 -26.80 11.85 -3.14
C PHE A 6 -25.75 12.04 -4.23
N GLY A 7 -24.60 12.61 -3.87
CA GLY A 7 -23.39 12.38 -4.64
C GLY A 7 -23.09 10.88 -4.60
N PRO A 8 -22.59 10.27 -5.69
CA PRO A 8 -22.26 8.86 -5.67
C PRO A 8 -21.21 8.65 -4.57
N ASP A 9 -21.51 7.79 -3.60
CA ASP A 9 -20.48 7.15 -2.80
C ASP A 9 -19.45 6.60 -3.79
N SER A 10 -18.28 7.23 -3.84
CA SER A 10 -17.12 6.66 -4.53
C SER A 10 -16.99 5.23 -4.02
N PRO A 11 -16.79 4.22 -4.89
CA PRO A 11 -16.63 2.84 -4.45
C PRO A 11 -15.25 2.70 -3.77
N HIS A 12 -15.10 3.29 -2.58
CA HIS A 12 -14.01 3.03 -1.67
C HIS A 12 -14.03 1.53 -1.44
N HIS A 13 -13.05 0.83 -2.02
CA HIS A 13 -12.77 -0.56 -1.70
C HIS A 13 -12.53 -0.60 -0.19
N ALA A 14 -13.55 -1.02 0.56
CA ALA A 14 -13.61 -0.90 2.02
C ALA A 14 -12.61 -1.81 2.77
N GLY A 15 -11.53 -2.25 2.13
CA GLY A 15 -10.51 -3.12 2.70
C GLY A 15 -9.10 -2.95 2.13
N SER A 16 -8.85 -1.98 1.25
CA SER A 16 -7.50 -1.73 0.71
C SER A 16 -7.25 -0.23 0.44
N PRO A 17 -5.99 0.24 0.58
CA PRO A 17 -5.59 1.58 0.20
C PRO A 17 -5.87 1.88 -1.28
N ASP A 18 -6.41 3.08 -1.56
CA ASP A 18 -6.34 3.70 -2.89
C ASP A 18 -5.08 4.56 -2.93
N VAL A 19 -4.10 4.15 -3.74
CA VAL A 19 -2.75 4.71 -3.75
C VAL A 19 -2.42 5.33 -5.10
N CYS A 20 -1.55 6.34 -5.08
CA CYS A 20 -1.00 6.99 -6.25
C CYS A 20 0.29 6.31 -6.71
N GLY A 21 0.56 6.37 -8.02
CA GLY A 21 1.85 6.00 -8.59
C GLY A 21 2.08 4.51 -8.84
N LEU A 22 1.10 3.63 -8.54
CA LEU A 22 1.18 2.21 -8.91
C LEU A 22 0.88 1.92 -10.38
N GLU A 23 0.44 2.92 -11.16
CA GLU A 23 0.21 2.72 -12.59
C GLU A 23 1.50 2.30 -13.30
N GLY A 24 1.52 1.09 -13.85
CA GLY A 24 2.69 0.52 -14.52
C GLY A 24 3.70 -0.17 -13.59
N ALA A 25 3.45 -0.21 -12.28
CA ALA A 25 4.26 -1.02 -11.36
C ALA A 25 4.15 -2.50 -11.73
N PRO A 26 5.27 -3.24 -11.83
CA PRO A 26 5.24 -4.67 -12.12
C PRO A 26 4.65 -5.44 -10.94
N LEU A 27 4.03 -6.58 -11.24
CA LEU A 27 3.72 -7.57 -10.21
C LEU A 27 5.02 -8.15 -9.66
N ALA A 28 5.08 -8.34 -8.34
CA ALA A 28 6.22 -8.95 -7.69
C ALA A 28 6.44 -10.38 -8.19
N ALA A 29 7.67 -10.64 -8.66
CA ALA A 29 8.18 -11.96 -8.95
C ALA A 29 8.71 -12.63 -7.67
N PRO A 30 8.77 -13.97 -7.60
CA PRO A 30 9.24 -14.69 -6.41
C PRO A 30 10.69 -14.38 -6.00
N ASP A 31 11.50 -13.93 -6.96
CA ASP A 31 12.91 -13.59 -6.80
C ASP A 31 13.16 -12.07 -6.76
N SER A 32 12.10 -11.26 -6.68
CA SER A 32 12.24 -9.83 -6.51
C SER A 32 12.87 -9.51 -5.14
N LEU A 33 13.83 -8.59 -5.16
CA LEU A 33 14.51 -8.05 -3.97
C LEU A 33 14.03 -6.64 -3.63
N GLY A 34 12.98 -6.16 -4.30
CA GLY A 34 12.37 -4.86 -4.04
C GLY A 34 11.43 -4.89 -2.85
N LEU A 35 10.92 -3.72 -2.52
CA LEU A 35 9.84 -3.53 -1.56
C LEU A 35 8.52 -3.95 -2.20
N HIS A 36 7.73 -4.78 -1.52
CA HIS A 36 6.49 -5.35 -2.05
C HIS A 36 5.26 -4.80 -1.35
N VAL A 37 4.22 -4.44 -2.12
CA VAL A 37 2.96 -3.97 -1.56
C VAL A 37 1.77 -4.82 -2.02
N PRO A 38 1.00 -5.43 -1.09
CA PRO A 38 -0.20 -6.17 -1.42
C PRO A 38 -1.44 -5.24 -1.46
N VAL A 39 -1.90 -4.86 -2.65
CA VAL A 39 -3.09 -3.99 -2.83
C VAL A 39 -3.92 -4.42 -4.03
N ALA A 40 -5.21 -4.09 -4.02
CA ALA A 40 -6.14 -4.36 -5.12
C ALA A 40 -6.15 -5.82 -5.63
N GLY A 41 -5.81 -6.78 -4.75
CA GLY A 41 -5.79 -8.21 -5.08
C GLY A 41 -4.50 -8.71 -5.76
N GLY A 42 -3.45 -7.90 -5.85
CA GLY A 42 -2.13 -8.30 -6.33
C GLY A 42 -1.01 -7.85 -5.39
N VAL A 43 0.19 -8.38 -5.61
CA VAL A 43 1.42 -7.93 -4.94
C VAL A 43 2.28 -7.22 -5.98
N PHE A 44 2.57 -5.95 -5.74
CA PHE A 44 3.36 -5.11 -6.65
C PHE A 44 4.79 -4.94 -6.12
N ASP A 45 5.74 -4.89 -7.03
CA ASP A 45 7.14 -4.59 -6.75
C ASP A 45 7.40 -3.10 -6.98
N LEU A 46 7.80 -2.43 -5.91
CA LEU A 46 8.08 -0.99 -5.87
C LEU A 46 9.54 -0.67 -6.21
N GLY A 47 10.38 -1.68 -6.38
CA GLY A 47 11.82 -1.53 -6.53
C GLY A 47 12.55 -1.37 -5.20
N SER A 48 13.82 -0.97 -5.26
CA SER A 48 14.63 -0.81 -4.05
C SER A 48 14.17 0.39 -3.21
N PRO A 49 14.06 0.25 -1.89
CA PRO A 49 13.78 1.38 -1.01
C PRO A 49 14.87 2.45 -1.10
N GLU A 50 14.46 3.71 -1.00
CA GLU A 50 15.29 4.89 -1.29
C GLU A 50 15.40 5.88 -0.13
N ALA A 51 14.59 5.69 0.93
CA ALA A 51 14.57 6.55 2.10
C ALA A 51 14.63 5.75 3.40
N ASP A 52 15.41 6.28 4.34
CA ASP A 52 15.54 5.87 5.73
C ASP A 52 14.73 6.87 6.58
N LEU A 53 13.61 6.43 7.17
CA LEU A 53 12.70 7.33 7.90
C LEU A 53 12.96 7.35 9.40
N ASP A 54 13.61 6.33 9.96
CA ASP A 54 13.91 6.23 11.39
C ASP A 54 15.37 6.56 11.77
N GLY A 55 16.25 6.65 10.77
CA GLY A 55 17.64 7.06 10.89
C GLY A 55 18.59 5.95 11.31
N ASP A 56 18.23 4.67 11.13
CA ASP A 56 19.06 3.53 11.50
C ASP A 56 20.12 3.14 10.45
N GLY A 57 20.08 3.76 9.27
CA GLY A 57 21.00 3.56 8.16
C GLY A 57 20.52 2.53 7.12
N PHE A 58 19.33 1.95 7.27
CA PHE A 58 18.69 1.09 6.28
C PHE A 58 17.55 1.85 5.56
N MET A 59 17.42 1.60 4.25
CA MET A 59 16.35 2.20 3.47
C MET A 59 15.10 1.32 3.61
N GLU A 60 13.98 1.91 4.02
CA GLU A 60 12.71 1.22 4.30
C GLU A 60 11.53 1.76 3.46
N ALA A 61 11.70 2.90 2.80
CA ALA A 61 10.59 3.57 2.13
C ALA A 61 10.81 3.84 0.63
N VAL A 62 9.71 3.76 -0.13
CA VAL A 62 9.61 4.15 -1.54
C VAL A 62 8.51 5.20 -1.68
N THR A 63 8.76 6.20 -2.52
CA THR A 63 7.81 7.28 -2.77
C THR A 63 7.39 7.29 -4.25
N LEU A 64 6.12 6.97 -4.53
CA LEU A 64 5.58 6.95 -5.90
C LEU A 64 4.59 8.09 -6.13
N GLN A 65 4.57 8.63 -7.35
CA GLN A 65 3.68 9.71 -7.74
C GLN A 65 2.94 9.41 -9.05
N ASP A 66 1.74 9.95 -9.17
CA ASP A 66 1.00 10.02 -10.43
C ASP A 66 0.29 11.38 -10.55
N VAL A 67 -0.61 11.49 -11.53
CA VAL A 67 -1.38 12.72 -11.78
C VAL A 67 -2.38 13.07 -10.67
N ARG A 68 -2.68 12.16 -9.75
CA ARG A 68 -3.60 12.37 -8.62
C ARG A 68 -2.86 12.81 -7.36
N GLY A 69 -1.58 12.47 -7.21
CA GLY A 69 -0.76 12.88 -6.07
C GLY A 69 0.43 11.96 -5.81
N LEU A 70 0.72 11.77 -4.52
CA LEU A 70 1.87 11.04 -4.02
C LEU A 70 1.44 9.98 -3.00
N THR A 71 2.11 8.82 -3.02
CA THR A 71 2.03 7.83 -1.96
C THR A 71 3.42 7.45 -1.46
N VAL A 72 3.57 7.41 -0.13
CA VAL A 72 4.73 6.86 0.56
C VAL A 72 4.39 5.47 1.07
N PHE A 73 5.26 4.52 0.76
CA PHE A 73 5.18 3.13 1.18
C PHE A 73 6.37 2.83 2.10
N THR A 74 6.14 2.20 3.25
CA THR A 74 7.16 1.97 4.28
C THR A 74 7.06 0.54 4.84
N ASP A 75 8.20 -0.14 4.93
CA ASP A 75 8.40 -1.43 5.60
C ASP A 75 9.08 -1.21 6.95
N VAL A 76 8.31 -1.30 8.04
CA VAL A 76 8.76 -0.89 9.37
C VAL A 76 9.49 -2.04 10.09
N ASP A 77 9.24 -3.29 9.70
CA ASP A 77 9.86 -4.46 10.32
C ASP A 77 11.02 -5.07 9.53
N GLY A 78 11.25 -4.60 8.30
CA GLY A 78 12.36 -4.95 7.42
C GLY A 78 12.20 -6.29 6.72
N ASP A 79 10.97 -6.83 6.63
CA ASP A 79 10.70 -8.11 5.98
C ASP A 79 10.56 -8.04 4.45
N GLY A 80 10.61 -6.84 3.89
CA GLY A 80 10.45 -6.52 2.47
C GLY A 80 9.00 -6.22 2.06
N THR A 81 8.05 -6.25 3.00
CA THR A 81 6.63 -5.97 2.76
C THR A 81 6.25 -4.62 3.32
N VAL A 82 5.47 -3.85 2.57
CA VAL A 82 4.97 -2.57 3.05
C VAL A 82 3.98 -2.76 4.20
N ASP A 83 4.31 -2.17 5.35
CA ASP A 83 3.44 -2.08 6.52
C ASP A 83 2.56 -0.84 6.51
N HIS A 84 3.10 0.30 6.08
CA HIS A 84 2.47 1.60 6.17
C HIS A 84 2.34 2.26 4.81
N VAL A 85 1.16 2.82 4.54
CA VAL A 85 0.86 3.54 3.32
C VAL A 85 0.27 4.89 3.68
N SER A 86 0.89 5.97 3.19
CA SER A 86 0.38 7.33 3.35
C SER A 86 0.23 7.99 1.98
N THR A 87 -1.00 8.37 1.63
CA THR A 87 -1.32 9.01 0.35
C THR A 87 -1.76 10.44 0.58
N VAL A 88 -1.24 11.35 -0.23
CA VAL A 88 -1.66 12.76 -0.29
C VAL A 88 -1.98 13.09 -1.73
N ARG A 89 -3.21 13.54 -1.98
CA ARG A 89 -3.70 13.90 -3.32
C ARG A 89 -3.64 15.39 -3.55
N PHE A 90 -3.57 15.81 -4.82
CA PHE A 90 -3.51 17.22 -5.19
C PHE A 90 -4.80 17.99 -4.90
N ASP A 91 -5.92 17.31 -4.70
CA ASP A 91 -7.15 17.94 -4.22
C ASP A 91 -7.09 18.33 -2.74
N GLY A 92 -6.05 17.90 -2.01
CA GLY A 92 -5.88 18.13 -0.57
C GLY A 92 -6.36 16.95 0.29
N SER A 93 -6.98 15.93 -0.28
CA SER A 93 -7.35 14.72 0.47
C SER A 93 -6.11 13.90 0.85
N TYR A 94 -6.18 13.25 2.00
CA TYR A 94 -5.15 12.31 2.45
C TYR A 94 -5.76 11.08 3.12
N ASP A 95 -5.03 9.97 3.06
CA ASP A 95 -5.37 8.72 3.75
C ASP A 95 -4.09 8.06 4.28
N SER A 96 -4.16 7.47 5.45
CA SER A 96 -3.10 6.65 6.03
C SER A 96 -3.64 5.27 6.40
N TRP A 97 -2.87 4.24 6.10
CA TRP A 97 -3.23 2.85 6.29
C TRP A 97 -2.09 2.05 6.88
N ARG A 98 -2.46 1.03 7.64
CA ARG A 98 -1.56 0.03 8.21
C ARG A 98 -1.97 -1.37 7.77
N LEU A 99 -1.00 -2.18 7.39
CA LEU A 99 -1.18 -3.59 7.11
C LEU A 99 -1.43 -4.34 8.42
N ALA A 100 -2.56 -5.03 8.50
CA ALA A 100 -2.98 -5.74 9.71
C ALA A 100 -2.59 -7.24 9.70
N ASN A 101 -2.08 -7.75 8.58
CA ASN A 101 -1.57 -9.10 8.42
C ASN A 101 -0.54 -9.17 7.26
N PRO A 102 0.47 -10.05 7.33
CA PRO A 102 0.68 -11.12 8.30
C PRO A 102 1.24 -10.61 9.63
N THR A 103 1.52 -11.53 10.55
CA THR A 103 2.27 -11.19 11.76
C THR A 103 3.67 -10.73 11.39
N ALA A 104 4.13 -9.64 12.00
CA ALA A 104 5.50 -9.12 11.85
C ALA A 104 6.56 -10.24 11.94
N GLY A 105 7.57 -10.18 11.07
CA GLY A 105 8.67 -11.15 11.01
C GLY A 105 8.37 -12.47 10.29
N VAL A 106 7.38 -12.51 9.39
CA VAL A 106 7.20 -13.63 8.45
C VAL A 106 7.96 -13.28 7.16
N PRO A 107 9.05 -13.98 6.80
CA PRO A 107 9.77 -13.70 5.57
C PRO A 107 8.83 -13.90 4.37
N PHE A 108 8.86 -12.99 3.40
CA PHE A 108 7.97 -12.98 2.24
C PHE A 108 6.49 -12.78 2.57
N GLY A 109 6.15 -12.03 3.63
CA GLY A 109 4.86 -11.37 3.80
C GLY A 109 3.61 -12.22 3.62
N GLY A 110 3.70 -13.57 3.59
CA GLY A 110 2.60 -14.46 3.19
C GLY A 110 1.90 -14.14 1.85
N PHE A 111 2.33 -13.14 1.10
CA PHE A 111 1.65 -12.61 -0.09
C PHE A 111 2.52 -12.84 -1.31
N THR A 112 2.01 -13.66 -2.22
CA THR A 112 2.68 -13.92 -3.50
C THR A 112 1.65 -13.90 -4.60
N ASN A 113 2.07 -13.65 -5.82
CA ASN A 113 1.24 -13.81 -7.01
C ASN A 113 1.18 -15.26 -7.51
N GLU A 114 1.90 -16.20 -6.86
CA GLU A 114 1.92 -17.60 -7.24
C GLU A 114 0.62 -18.31 -6.84
N PRO A 115 0.07 -19.19 -7.69
CA PRO A 115 -1.07 -20.02 -7.33
C PRO A 115 -0.69 -21.04 -6.26
N SER A 116 -0.99 -20.74 -4.99
CA SER A 116 -0.78 -21.64 -3.86
C SER A 116 -1.86 -22.72 -3.77
N THR A 117 -1.49 -23.92 -3.33
CA THR A 117 -2.45 -25.01 -3.02
C THR A 117 -3.20 -24.80 -1.71
N SER A 118 -2.70 -23.90 -0.85
CA SER A 118 -3.42 -23.30 0.27
C SER A 118 -4.14 -22.04 -0.18
N THR A 119 -5.28 -21.71 0.46
CA THR A 119 -5.94 -20.42 0.23
C THR A 119 -5.00 -19.32 0.70
N PRO A 120 -4.54 -18.40 -0.19
CA PRO A 120 -3.70 -17.30 0.26
C PRO A 120 -4.52 -16.43 1.23
N THR A 121 -3.93 -16.10 2.38
CA THR A 121 -4.55 -15.13 3.28
C THR A 121 -4.55 -13.79 2.55
N PRO A 122 -5.70 -13.12 2.35
CA PRO A 122 -5.72 -11.83 1.69
C PRO A 122 -5.10 -10.76 2.61
N ALA A 123 -4.45 -9.77 2.00
CA ALA A 123 -4.01 -8.59 2.74
C ALA A 123 -5.22 -7.85 3.31
N ARG A 124 -5.11 -7.49 4.59
CA ARG A 124 -6.09 -6.76 5.35
C ARG A 124 -5.45 -5.47 5.78
N TRP A 125 -5.98 -4.37 5.26
CA TRP A 125 -5.55 -3.04 5.64
C TRP A 125 -6.52 -2.41 6.62
N GLU A 126 -5.98 -1.68 7.58
CA GLU A 126 -6.71 -0.86 8.52
C GLU A 126 -6.40 0.61 8.24
N ARG A 127 -7.43 1.42 7.98
CA ARG A 127 -7.24 2.87 7.79
C ARG A 127 -7.00 3.50 9.16
N THR A 128 -5.83 4.09 9.35
CA THR A 128 -5.39 4.70 10.61
C THR A 128 -5.76 6.18 10.67
N ASP A 129 -5.77 6.88 9.54
CA ASP A 129 -6.20 8.28 9.45
C ASP A 129 -6.70 8.64 8.04
N HIS A 130 -7.48 9.71 7.93
CA HIS A 130 -7.91 10.29 6.65
C HIS A 130 -8.49 11.69 6.86
N GLY A 131 -8.39 12.55 5.83
CA GLY A 131 -8.93 13.89 5.91
C GLY A 131 -8.65 14.74 4.68
N HIS A 132 -8.68 16.04 4.87
CA HIS A 132 -8.41 17.05 3.85
C HIS A 132 -7.62 18.20 4.47
N ILE A 133 -6.55 18.66 3.79
CA ILE A 133 -5.73 19.80 4.21
C ILE A 133 -6.17 21.13 3.59
#